data_AF-A0A7Y3DNN1-F1
#
_entry.id   AF-A0A7Y3DNN1-F1
#
_cell.length_a   1.000
_cell.length_b   1.000
_cell.length_c   1.000
_cell.angle_alpha   90.00
_cell.angle_beta   90.00
_cell.angle_gamma   90.00
#
_symmetry.space_group_name_H-M   'P 1'
#
loop_
_entity.id
_entity.type
_entity.pdbx_description
1 polymer ?
#
loop_
_entity_poly.entity_id
_entity_poly.type
_entity_poly.pdbx_seq_one_letter_code
_entity_poly.pdbx_strand_id
1 'polypeptide(L)'
;MATEEKKIQKVKDVQRGIWSPEAITEIKYKAQVGKHRIRGCGTPRKLPHFDDLTFLPSQLTRMSIDTYREDCKTRTVLGARIATKPLVIETPIMISGMSYGALSKEAKTALAKATDIVGTSINNGEGGLLPEERDNSYKQVVQILPSRMGFTLRNIEAADALEIIVGIGAKPGLSGHLMASKITKEIAEFRQLPEGIDLHSHPRHGDIFGADDLCLKMEELRDVTNGEIPIFLKLAAGRVWEDVKIAVKAGVDGIVIDGAEGGTGAAPVVASNNLGIPTLPALVQAVRSLEDMG
;
A
#
# COMPACT_ATOMS: atom_id res chain seq x y z
N MET A 1 -58.23 -37.86 -5.66
CA MET A 1 -57.85 -36.43 -5.66
C MET A 1 -56.90 -36.22 -4.50
N ALA A 2 -55.59 -36.22 -4.74
CA ALA A 2 -54.60 -35.90 -3.74
C ALA A 2 -54.18 -34.44 -3.97
N THR A 3 -54.51 -33.57 -3.03
CA THR A 3 -54.15 -32.15 -3.04
C THR A 3 -52.66 -32.00 -2.78
N GLU A 4 -51.92 -31.54 -3.77
CA GLU A 4 -50.52 -31.12 -3.65
C GLU A 4 -50.46 -29.90 -2.71
N GLU A 5 -50.01 -30.10 -1.48
CA GLU A 5 -49.69 -28.99 -0.57
C GLU A 5 -48.50 -28.21 -1.13
N LYS A 6 -48.78 -27.03 -1.69
CA LYS A 6 -47.75 -26.05 -2.05
C LYS A 6 -46.93 -25.72 -0.80
N LYS A 7 -45.69 -26.20 -0.73
CA LYS A 7 -44.69 -25.79 0.27
C LYS A 7 -44.56 -24.27 0.26
N ILE A 8 -45.17 -23.62 1.26
CA ILE A 8 -45.01 -22.18 1.49
C ILE A 8 -43.53 -21.96 1.84
N GLN A 9 -42.81 -21.26 0.98
CA GLN A 9 -41.40 -20.95 1.19
C GLN A 9 -41.31 -20.07 2.44
N LYS A 10 -40.74 -20.60 3.53
CA LYS A 10 -40.55 -19.83 4.78
C LYS A 10 -39.73 -18.58 4.45
N VAL A 11 -40.36 -17.42 4.63
CA VAL A 11 -39.67 -16.13 4.56
C VAL A 11 -38.58 -16.17 5.64
N LYS A 12 -37.32 -16.17 5.21
CA LYS A 12 -36.20 -15.97 6.13
C LYS A 12 -36.20 -14.50 6.47
N ASP A 13 -36.61 -14.18 7.69
CA ASP A 13 -36.45 -12.84 8.24
C ASP A 13 -34.94 -12.66 8.53
N VAL A 14 -34.20 -12.30 7.47
CA VAL A 14 -32.75 -12.07 7.58
C VAL A 14 -32.60 -10.78 8.36
N GLN A 15 -32.10 -10.86 9.59
CA GLN A 15 -31.86 -9.70 10.43
C GLN A 15 -30.81 -8.77 9.78
N ARG A 16 -31.28 -7.88 8.90
CA ARG A 16 -30.50 -6.85 8.20
C ARG A 16 -30.62 -5.52 8.95
N GLY A 17 -30.23 -5.52 10.22
CA GLY A 17 -30.24 -4.35 11.09
C GLY A 17 -28.86 -4.04 11.66
N ILE A 18 -28.80 -3.03 12.53
CA ILE A 18 -27.57 -2.62 13.25
C ILE A 18 -26.99 -3.79 14.06
N TRP A 19 -27.86 -4.69 14.54
CA TRP A 19 -27.52 -5.87 15.35
C TRP A 19 -27.45 -7.15 14.51
N SER A 20 -26.53 -7.22 13.54
CA SER A 20 -26.30 -8.46 12.80
C SER A 20 -25.68 -9.55 13.69
N PRO A 21 -25.79 -10.85 13.34
CA PRO A 21 -25.12 -11.93 14.06
C PRO A 21 -23.60 -11.69 14.21
N GLU A 22 -22.96 -11.13 13.18
CA GLU A 22 -21.55 -10.76 13.17
C GLU A 22 -21.28 -9.64 14.18
N ALA A 23 -22.11 -8.59 14.21
CA ALA A 23 -22.00 -7.49 15.16
C ALA A 23 -22.20 -7.97 16.61
N ILE A 24 -23.19 -8.82 16.86
CA ILE A 24 -23.44 -9.40 18.19
C ILE A 24 -22.26 -10.28 18.63
N THR A 25 -21.72 -11.10 17.73
CA THR A 25 -20.55 -11.96 18.01
C THR A 25 -19.31 -11.12 18.30
N GLU A 26 -19.10 -10.06 17.53
CA GLU A 26 -18.01 -9.10 17.74
C GLU A 26 -18.10 -8.44 19.12
N ILE A 27 -19.30 -8.03 19.54
CA ILE A 27 -19.53 -7.40 20.85
C ILE A 27 -19.29 -8.39 21.99
N LYS A 28 -19.83 -9.62 21.87
CA LYS A 28 -19.60 -10.68 22.85
C LYS A 28 -18.11 -11.00 23.00
N TYR A 29 -17.39 -11.14 21.88
CA TYR A 29 -15.95 -11.36 21.88
C TYR A 29 -15.21 -10.23 22.60
N LYS A 30 -15.50 -8.97 22.26
CA LYS A 30 -14.87 -7.79 22.89
C LYS A 30 -15.17 -7.71 24.39
N ALA A 31 -16.40 -8.03 24.80
CA ALA A 31 -16.80 -8.03 26.20
C ALA A 31 -16.08 -9.13 27.02
N GLN A 32 -15.81 -10.28 26.41
CA GLN A 32 -15.11 -11.40 27.08
C GLN A 32 -13.59 -11.20 27.14
N VAL A 33 -12.98 -10.76 26.04
CA VAL A 33 -11.52 -10.68 25.91
C VAL A 33 -10.96 -9.32 26.34
N GLY A 34 -11.78 -8.26 26.29
CA GLY A 34 -11.35 -6.89 26.57
C GLY A 34 -10.42 -6.30 25.51
N LYS A 35 -10.29 -6.95 24.33
CA LYS A 35 -9.42 -6.53 23.23
C LYS A 35 -10.19 -6.43 21.91
N HIS A 36 -9.75 -5.54 21.03
CA HIS A 36 -10.25 -5.48 19.66
C HIS A 36 -9.63 -6.62 18.82
N ARG A 37 -10.32 -7.04 17.76
CA ARG A 37 -9.82 -8.06 16.85
C ARG A 37 -8.79 -7.48 15.88
N ILE A 38 -7.75 -8.26 15.64
CA ILE A 38 -6.72 -8.01 14.64
C ILE A 38 -6.85 -9.08 13.56
N ARG A 39 -6.68 -8.68 12.30
CA ARG A 39 -6.70 -9.57 11.14
C ARG A 39 -5.65 -9.13 10.12
N GLY A 40 -5.13 -10.07 9.34
CA GLY A 40 -4.39 -9.78 8.12
C GLY A 40 -5.29 -9.63 6.89
N CYS A 41 -4.67 -9.44 5.74
CA CYS A 41 -5.30 -9.20 4.44
C CYS A 41 -6.12 -7.90 4.40
N GLY A 42 -6.84 -7.67 3.30
CA GLY A 42 -7.66 -6.47 3.10
C GLY A 42 -9.04 -6.54 3.77
N THR A 43 -9.87 -5.56 3.44
CA THR A 43 -11.28 -5.50 3.87
C THR A 43 -12.12 -6.60 3.20
N PRO A 44 -13.03 -7.28 3.94
CA PRO A 44 -13.98 -8.23 3.36
C PRO A 44 -15.22 -7.50 2.78
N ARG A 45 -15.28 -6.17 2.90
CA ARG A 45 -16.40 -5.39 2.38
C ARG A 45 -16.35 -5.42 0.86
N LYS A 46 -17.54 -5.50 0.25
CA LYS A 46 -17.68 -5.28 -1.19
C LYS A 46 -17.56 -3.78 -1.46
N LEU A 47 -16.47 -3.38 -2.10
CA LEU A 47 -16.20 -2.02 -2.56
C LEU A 47 -16.29 -1.98 -4.11
N PRO A 48 -16.42 -0.79 -4.73
CA PRO A 48 -16.32 -0.66 -6.19
C PRO A 48 -15.02 -1.31 -6.70
N HIS A 49 -15.12 -2.19 -7.69
CA HIS A 49 -13.99 -2.95 -8.22
C HIS A 49 -13.69 -2.54 -9.67
N PHE A 50 -12.46 -2.77 -10.13
CA PHE A 50 -12.05 -2.45 -11.50
C PHE A 50 -12.74 -3.31 -12.58
N ASP A 51 -13.27 -4.47 -12.20
CA ASP A 51 -13.97 -5.38 -13.13
C ASP A 51 -15.28 -4.79 -13.69
N ASP A 52 -15.85 -3.78 -13.03
CA ASP A 52 -17.07 -3.10 -13.48
C ASP A 52 -16.78 -1.99 -14.51
N LEU A 53 -15.50 -1.74 -14.85
CA LEU A 53 -15.12 -0.70 -15.79
C LEU A 53 -15.27 -1.15 -17.25
N THR A 54 -15.81 -0.27 -18.08
CA THR A 54 -15.78 -0.38 -19.55
C THR A 54 -14.79 0.61 -20.13
N PHE A 55 -14.02 0.19 -21.14
CA PHE A 55 -13.05 1.05 -21.82
C PHE A 55 -13.61 1.56 -23.15
N LEU A 56 -13.32 2.83 -23.48
CA LEU A 56 -13.67 3.39 -24.78
C LEU A 56 -12.75 2.79 -25.85
N PRO A 57 -13.31 2.15 -26.90
CA PRO A 57 -12.49 1.57 -27.95
C PRO A 57 -11.83 2.67 -28.80
N SER A 58 -10.63 2.38 -29.31
CA SER A 58 -9.99 3.16 -30.37
C SER A 58 -10.85 3.14 -31.64
N GLN A 59 -10.97 4.30 -32.28
CA GLN A 59 -11.73 4.52 -33.52
C GLN A 59 -10.97 5.57 -34.35
N LEU A 60 -11.62 6.67 -34.75
CA LEU A 60 -11.00 7.71 -35.58
C LEU A 60 -10.20 8.74 -34.77
N THR A 61 -10.51 8.94 -33.48
CA THR A 61 -9.79 9.92 -32.63
C THR A 61 -8.45 9.39 -32.11
N ARG A 62 -8.32 8.07 -31.99
CA ARG A 62 -7.08 7.35 -31.70
C ARG A 62 -7.12 6.05 -32.49
N MET A 63 -6.14 5.86 -33.37
CA MET A 63 -6.03 4.64 -34.17
C MET A 63 -5.64 3.46 -33.28
N SER A 64 -6.21 2.29 -33.57
CA SER A 64 -5.80 1.04 -32.95
C SER A 64 -4.37 0.68 -33.37
N ILE A 65 -3.63 0.07 -32.46
CA ILE A 65 -2.30 -0.49 -32.74
C ILE A 65 -2.48 -1.74 -33.60
N ASP A 66 -1.72 -1.87 -34.69
CA ASP A 66 -1.64 -3.12 -35.44
C ASP A 66 -0.71 -4.09 -34.73
N THR A 67 -1.28 -5.04 -33.98
CA THR A 67 -0.53 -5.99 -33.15
C THR A 67 0.42 -6.91 -33.94
N TYR A 68 0.33 -6.97 -35.27
CA TYR A 68 1.26 -7.73 -36.11
C TYR A 68 2.46 -6.91 -36.57
N ARG A 69 2.39 -5.58 -36.49
CA ARG A 69 3.40 -4.65 -37.03
C ARG A 69 3.98 -3.72 -35.99
N GLU A 70 3.29 -3.53 -34.88
CA GLU A 70 3.61 -2.55 -33.85
C GLU A 70 3.59 -3.21 -32.47
N ASP A 71 4.63 -2.92 -31.68
CA ASP A 71 4.72 -3.39 -30.30
C ASP A 71 3.87 -2.52 -29.35
N CYS A 72 3.19 -3.18 -28.41
CA CYS A 72 2.55 -2.48 -27.29
C CYS A 72 3.60 -2.10 -26.24
N LYS A 73 3.88 -0.80 -26.11
CA LYS A 73 4.86 -0.31 -25.13
C LYS A 73 4.26 -0.29 -23.72
N THR A 74 4.72 -1.20 -22.86
CA THR A 74 4.36 -1.27 -21.44
C THR A 74 5.39 -0.61 -20.52
N ARG A 75 6.57 -0.27 -21.07
CA ARG A 75 7.64 0.39 -20.32
C ARG A 75 7.13 1.68 -19.69
N THR A 76 7.33 1.81 -18.40
CA THR A 76 6.83 2.92 -17.57
C THR A 76 8.01 3.64 -16.92
N VAL A 77 7.96 4.98 -16.95
CA VAL A 77 8.96 5.85 -16.33
C VAL A 77 8.27 6.65 -15.24
N LEU A 78 8.71 6.49 -14.00
CA LEU A 78 8.15 7.14 -12.83
C LEU A 78 9.16 8.12 -12.22
N GLY A 79 8.67 9.30 -11.85
CA GLY A 79 9.49 10.29 -11.16
C GLY A 79 10.48 11.06 -12.02
N ALA A 80 10.21 11.22 -13.31
CA ALA A 80 11.07 11.96 -14.24
C ALA A 80 10.99 13.50 -14.13
N ARG A 81 10.23 14.04 -13.18
CA ARG A 81 10.04 15.49 -13.05
C ARG A 81 11.23 16.16 -12.36
N ILE A 82 11.75 15.56 -11.29
CA ILE A 82 12.79 16.18 -10.45
C ILE A 82 14.03 15.28 -10.38
N ALA A 83 13.86 13.96 -10.22
CA ALA A 83 14.99 13.03 -10.16
C ALA A 83 15.74 12.91 -11.49
N THR A 84 17.08 12.87 -11.43
CA THR A 84 17.92 12.75 -12.64
C THR A 84 17.98 11.32 -13.20
N LYS A 85 17.75 10.30 -12.35
CA LYS A 85 17.64 8.88 -12.70
C LYS A 85 16.25 8.38 -12.29
N PRO A 86 15.21 8.60 -13.11
CA PRO A 86 13.87 8.15 -12.80
C PRO A 86 13.78 6.63 -12.69
N LEU A 87 12.75 6.14 -11.99
CA LEU A 87 12.49 4.71 -11.88
C LEU A 87 11.90 4.22 -13.21
N VAL A 88 12.69 3.42 -13.93
CA VAL A 88 12.28 2.81 -15.20
C VAL A 88 12.00 1.33 -14.97
N ILE A 89 10.80 0.90 -15.35
CA ILE A 89 10.32 -0.49 -15.28
C ILE A 89 9.70 -0.89 -16.62
N GLU A 90 9.77 -2.17 -16.98
CA GLU A 90 9.31 -2.68 -18.28
C GLU A 90 7.79 -2.89 -18.34
N THR A 91 7.12 -2.88 -17.19
CA THR A 91 5.66 -3.06 -17.04
C THR A 91 5.10 -2.05 -16.04
N PRO A 92 3.84 -1.60 -16.18
CA PRO A 92 3.21 -0.70 -15.19
C PRO A 92 2.82 -1.40 -13.88
N ILE A 93 3.18 -2.67 -13.69
CA ILE A 93 2.83 -3.47 -12.52
C ILE A 93 4.03 -3.55 -11.58
N MET A 94 3.89 -3.11 -10.34
CA MET A 94 4.94 -3.13 -9.32
C MET A 94 4.54 -3.99 -8.11
N ILE A 95 5.53 -4.51 -7.37
CA ILE A 95 5.28 -5.19 -6.09
C ILE A 95 5.36 -4.17 -4.96
N SER A 96 4.21 -3.91 -4.31
CA SER A 96 4.11 -2.96 -3.20
C SER A 96 4.83 -3.42 -1.92
N GLY A 97 5.05 -2.47 -1.01
CA GLY A 97 5.80 -2.67 0.22
C GLY A 97 5.15 -3.66 1.17
N MET A 98 5.78 -4.83 1.32
CA MET A 98 5.39 -5.85 2.29
C MET A 98 6.61 -6.22 3.12
N SER A 99 6.49 -6.16 4.44
CA SER A 99 7.62 -6.25 5.36
C SER A 99 8.09 -7.68 5.59
N TYR A 100 9.41 -7.87 5.75
CA TYR A 100 9.96 -9.11 6.32
C TYR A 100 9.46 -9.29 7.77
N GLY A 101 8.74 -10.36 8.05
CA GLY A 101 8.01 -10.61 9.29
C GLY A 101 6.50 -10.61 9.08
N ALA A 102 5.96 -9.74 8.21
CA ALA A 102 4.62 -9.96 7.68
C ALA A 102 4.62 -11.11 6.66
N LEU A 103 5.62 -11.10 5.78
CA LEU A 103 5.99 -12.18 4.87
C LEU A 103 7.23 -12.93 5.37
N SER A 104 7.37 -14.20 4.97
CA SER A 104 8.59 -14.96 5.21
C SER A 104 9.73 -14.47 4.32
N LYS A 105 10.96 -14.86 4.67
CA LYS A 105 12.15 -14.55 3.88
C LYS A 105 12.06 -15.16 2.48
N GLU A 106 11.58 -16.39 2.37
CA GLU A 106 11.40 -17.13 1.11
C GLU A 106 10.39 -16.42 0.20
N ALA A 107 9.29 -15.91 0.76
CA ALA A 107 8.30 -15.16 0.01
C ALA A 107 8.90 -13.86 -0.53
N LYS A 108 9.68 -13.14 0.28
CA LYS A 108 10.37 -11.90 -0.13
C LYS A 108 11.38 -12.17 -1.25
N THR A 109 12.22 -13.20 -1.11
CA THR A 109 13.18 -13.60 -2.14
C THR A 109 12.50 -14.06 -3.43
N ALA A 110 11.40 -14.80 -3.33
CA ALA A 110 10.64 -15.24 -4.50
C ALA A 110 10.04 -14.06 -5.27
N LEU A 111 9.47 -13.07 -4.56
CA LEU A 111 8.95 -11.85 -5.17
C LEU A 111 10.06 -11.03 -5.83
N ALA A 112 11.23 -10.90 -5.20
CA ALA A 112 12.38 -10.23 -5.78
C ALA A 112 12.82 -10.89 -7.10
N LYS A 113 13.01 -12.21 -7.10
CA LYS A 113 13.34 -12.97 -8.33
C LYS A 113 12.30 -12.78 -9.42
N ALA A 114 11.02 -12.72 -9.06
CA ALA A 114 9.96 -12.46 -10.02
C ALA A 114 10.08 -11.05 -10.63
N THR A 115 10.50 -10.05 -9.86
CA THR A 115 10.71 -8.71 -10.42
C THR A 115 11.90 -8.62 -11.35
N ASP A 116 12.98 -9.38 -11.10
CA ASP A 116 14.11 -9.56 -12.02
C ASP A 116 13.70 -10.15 -13.37
N ILE A 117 12.90 -11.22 -13.34
CA ILE A 117 12.41 -11.88 -14.56
C ILE A 117 11.48 -10.95 -15.37
N VAL A 118 10.61 -10.20 -14.69
CA VAL A 118 9.58 -9.37 -15.34
C VAL A 118 10.08 -7.98 -15.70
N GLY A 119 11.18 -7.52 -15.09
CA GLY A 119 11.71 -6.16 -15.27
C GLY A 119 10.88 -5.10 -14.52
N THR A 120 10.53 -5.35 -13.25
CA THR A 120 9.75 -4.39 -12.44
C THR A 120 10.35 -4.11 -11.06
N SER A 121 9.77 -3.22 -10.26
CA SER A 121 10.27 -2.89 -8.93
C SER A 121 9.59 -3.68 -7.80
N ILE A 122 10.34 -3.90 -6.73
CA ILE A 122 9.84 -4.37 -5.43
C ILE A 122 10.13 -3.34 -4.35
N ASN A 123 9.23 -3.22 -3.38
CA ASN A 123 9.40 -2.38 -2.20
C ASN A 123 9.60 -3.24 -0.94
N ASN A 124 10.59 -2.89 -0.12
CA ASN A 124 10.98 -3.68 1.05
C ASN A 124 9.95 -3.64 2.20
N GLY A 125 9.02 -2.68 2.17
CA GLY A 125 7.99 -2.50 3.17
C GLY A 125 8.53 -2.08 4.54
N GLU A 126 7.68 -2.21 5.56
CA GLU A 126 7.98 -1.79 6.94
C GLU A 126 8.96 -2.70 7.71
N GLY A 127 9.77 -3.49 7.01
CA GLY A 127 10.55 -4.57 7.61
C GLY A 127 12.05 -4.44 7.56
N GLY A 128 12.58 -3.43 6.86
CA GLY A 128 13.98 -3.38 6.45
C GLY A 128 14.22 -4.17 5.16
N LEU A 129 15.40 -4.00 4.57
CA LEU A 129 15.78 -4.57 3.29
C LEU A 129 16.62 -5.84 3.50
N LEU A 130 16.09 -6.99 3.11
CA LEU A 130 16.84 -8.25 3.16
C LEU A 130 17.94 -8.26 2.09
N PRO A 131 19.16 -8.75 2.39
CA PRO A 131 20.19 -8.94 1.39
C PRO A 131 19.70 -9.77 0.20
N GLU A 132 18.98 -10.87 0.46
CA GLU A 132 18.47 -11.74 -0.59
C GLU A 132 17.37 -11.08 -1.42
N GLU A 133 16.59 -10.16 -0.86
CA GLU A 133 15.65 -9.36 -1.66
C GLU A 133 16.40 -8.41 -2.58
N ARG A 134 17.44 -7.73 -2.05
CA ARG A 134 18.21 -6.78 -2.84
C ARG A 134 19.01 -7.46 -3.95
N ASP A 135 19.65 -8.58 -3.67
CA ASP A 135 20.53 -9.30 -4.60
C ASP A 135 19.75 -9.94 -5.75
N ASN A 136 18.45 -10.17 -5.58
CA ASN A 136 17.60 -10.83 -6.55
C ASN A 136 16.56 -9.92 -7.21
N SER A 137 16.51 -8.63 -6.91
CA SER A 137 15.50 -7.71 -7.46
C SER A 137 16.02 -6.91 -8.65
N TYR A 138 15.15 -6.65 -9.63
CA TYR A 138 15.46 -5.77 -10.76
C TYR A 138 15.65 -4.31 -10.33
N LYS A 139 14.65 -3.78 -9.60
CA LYS A 139 14.63 -2.42 -9.04
C LYS A 139 14.14 -2.46 -7.60
N GLN A 140 14.87 -1.77 -6.72
CA GLN A 140 14.56 -1.75 -5.30
C GLN A 140 14.00 -0.39 -4.87
N VAL A 141 12.77 -0.37 -4.37
CA VAL A 141 12.21 0.77 -3.65
C VAL A 141 12.47 0.57 -2.16
N VAL A 142 13.02 1.59 -1.50
CA VAL A 142 13.28 1.56 -0.06
C VAL A 142 12.29 2.46 0.68
N GLN A 143 11.54 1.85 1.61
CA GLN A 143 10.48 2.52 2.35
C GLN A 143 11.02 3.21 3.59
N ILE A 144 10.63 4.47 3.78
CA ILE A 144 11.03 5.34 4.88
C ILE A 144 9.90 5.40 5.89
N LEU A 145 10.07 4.71 7.03
CA LEU A 145 9.03 4.52 8.03
C LEU A 145 9.00 5.61 9.08
N PRO A 146 7.85 5.90 9.71
CA PRO A 146 7.77 6.72 10.91
C PRO A 146 8.76 6.33 12.01
N SER A 147 9.00 5.03 12.18
CA SER A 147 9.93 4.48 13.16
C SER A 147 11.40 4.51 12.73
N ARG A 148 11.70 4.87 11.47
CA ARG A 148 13.05 4.81 10.85
C ARG A 148 13.72 3.44 10.90
N MET A 149 12.95 2.39 11.21
CA MET A 149 13.46 1.03 11.28
C MET A 149 13.95 0.58 9.90
N GLY A 150 15.21 0.16 9.83
CA GLY A 150 15.84 -0.22 8.57
C GLY A 150 16.18 0.95 7.64
N PHE A 151 16.08 2.21 8.10
CA PHE A 151 16.53 3.37 7.32
C PHE A 151 18.00 3.67 7.62
N THR A 152 18.89 3.22 6.75
CA THR A 152 20.35 3.37 6.87
C THR A 152 20.92 3.86 5.55
N LEU A 153 22.10 4.50 5.57
CA LEU A 153 22.78 4.94 4.35
C LEU A 153 22.99 3.79 3.36
N ARG A 154 23.38 2.61 3.85
CA ARG A 154 23.53 1.40 3.03
C ARG A 154 22.26 1.04 2.26
N ASN A 155 21.09 1.18 2.89
CA ASN A 155 19.82 0.88 2.22
C ASN A 155 19.45 1.98 1.22
N ILE A 156 19.78 3.24 1.51
CA ILE A 156 19.57 4.36 0.56
C ILE A 156 20.44 4.18 -0.69
N GLU A 157 21.72 3.83 -0.51
CA GLU A 157 22.66 3.54 -1.61
C GLU A 157 22.20 2.35 -2.47
N ALA A 158 21.49 1.39 -1.86
CA ALA A 158 20.94 0.24 -2.56
C ALA A 158 19.62 0.54 -3.31
N ALA A 159 19.01 1.71 -3.10
CA ALA A 159 17.68 2.03 -3.61
C ALA A 159 17.73 2.62 -5.04
N ASP A 160 16.78 2.20 -5.87
CA ASP A 160 16.45 2.85 -7.15
C ASP A 160 15.34 3.90 -6.98
N ALA A 161 14.62 3.87 -5.86
CA ALA A 161 13.65 4.88 -5.46
C ALA A 161 13.44 4.84 -3.94
N LEU A 162 13.05 5.96 -3.35
CA LEU A 162 12.61 6.03 -1.96
C LEU A 162 11.09 6.16 -1.90
N GLU A 163 10.46 5.64 -0.85
CA GLU A 163 9.03 5.83 -0.59
C GLU A 163 8.80 6.24 0.87
N ILE A 164 8.39 7.49 1.09
CA ILE A 164 7.94 7.95 2.41
C ILE A 164 6.51 7.44 2.62
N ILE A 165 6.30 6.63 3.66
CA ILE A 165 4.98 6.08 3.99
C ILE A 165 4.28 6.90 5.06
N VAL A 166 3.25 7.64 4.67
CA VAL A 166 2.38 8.36 5.62
C VAL A 166 1.25 7.47 6.12
N GLY A 167 0.75 6.56 5.27
CA GLY A 167 -0.28 5.60 5.68
C GLY A 167 -0.51 4.50 4.65
N ILE A 168 -1.25 3.46 5.07
CA ILE A 168 -1.69 2.37 4.21
C ILE A 168 -3.21 2.24 4.21
N GLY A 169 -3.76 1.75 3.11
CA GLY A 169 -5.20 1.62 2.90
C GLY A 169 -5.90 0.70 3.89
N ALA A 170 -5.19 -0.33 4.40
CA ALA A 170 -5.74 -1.28 5.37
C ALA A 170 -5.97 -0.71 6.77
N LYS A 171 -5.28 0.38 7.13
CA LYS A 171 -5.37 1.02 8.45
C LYS A 171 -4.90 2.49 8.40
N PRO A 172 -5.60 3.36 7.65
CA PRO A 172 -5.28 4.78 7.54
C PRO A 172 -5.19 5.44 8.93
N GLY A 173 -4.15 6.26 9.15
CA GLY A 173 -3.94 6.97 10.42
C GLY A 173 -3.50 6.11 11.60
N LEU A 174 -3.26 4.81 11.39
CA LEU A 174 -2.70 3.90 12.39
C LEU A 174 -1.30 3.43 11.96
N SER A 175 -0.58 2.88 12.92
CA SER A 175 0.79 2.48 12.72
C SER A 175 0.97 1.04 12.21
N GLY A 176 2.16 0.78 11.67
CA GLY A 176 2.71 -0.56 11.48
C GLY A 176 2.50 -1.45 12.71
N HIS A 177 2.10 -2.70 12.48
CA HIS A 177 1.82 -3.66 13.55
C HIS A 177 2.38 -5.02 13.14
N LEU A 178 3.27 -5.56 13.96
CA LEU A 178 3.76 -6.92 13.85
C LEU A 178 3.56 -7.64 15.18
N MET A 179 2.83 -8.75 15.15
CA MET A 179 2.51 -9.54 16.34
C MET A 179 3.78 -10.17 16.93
N ALA A 180 3.85 -10.24 18.26
CA ALA A 180 4.90 -10.90 19.05
C ALA A 180 5.19 -12.32 18.56
N SER A 181 4.15 -13.09 18.22
CA SER A 181 4.28 -14.46 17.72
C SER A 181 5.03 -14.57 16.39
N LYS A 182 5.20 -13.46 15.67
CA LYS A 182 5.96 -13.37 14.41
C LYS A 182 7.34 -12.75 14.61
N ILE A 183 7.67 -12.25 15.79
CA ILE A 183 8.98 -11.67 16.09
C ILE A 183 9.86 -12.79 16.60
N THR A 184 10.37 -13.57 15.66
CA THR A 184 11.39 -14.60 15.91
C THR A 184 12.70 -13.92 16.30
N LYS A 185 13.62 -14.68 16.93
CA LYS A 185 14.99 -14.22 17.19
C LYS A 185 15.66 -13.55 15.98
N GLU A 186 15.52 -14.11 14.79
CA GLU A 186 16.10 -13.53 13.57
C GLU A 186 15.49 -12.15 13.24
N ILE A 187 14.16 -12.02 13.31
CA ILE A 187 13.47 -10.75 13.06
C ILE A 187 13.80 -9.72 14.15
N ALA A 188 13.90 -10.16 15.40
CA ALA A 188 14.28 -9.35 16.55
C ALA A 188 15.70 -8.77 16.36
N GLU A 189 16.68 -9.61 16.02
CA GLU A 189 18.05 -9.19 15.71
C GLU A 189 18.10 -8.25 14.50
N PHE A 190 17.41 -8.60 13.41
CA PHE A 190 17.39 -7.81 12.18
C PHE A 190 16.80 -6.40 12.39
N ARG A 191 15.75 -6.29 13.19
CA ARG A 191 15.03 -5.03 13.45
C ARG A 191 15.50 -4.30 14.71
N GLN A 192 16.44 -4.87 15.46
CA GLN A 192 16.90 -4.35 16.75
C GLN A 192 15.75 -4.21 17.76
N LEU A 193 14.93 -5.26 17.88
CA LEU A 193 13.76 -5.33 18.75
C LEU A 193 13.91 -6.42 19.80
N PRO A 194 13.21 -6.31 20.95
CA PRO A 194 13.06 -7.43 21.87
C PRO A 194 12.23 -8.56 21.24
N GLU A 195 12.66 -9.80 21.45
CA GLU A 195 11.93 -10.99 21.00
C GLU A 195 10.60 -11.14 21.73
N GLY A 196 9.55 -11.57 21.01
CA GLY A 196 8.26 -11.92 21.62
C GLY A 196 7.43 -10.75 22.17
N ILE A 197 7.70 -9.51 21.76
CA ILE A 197 6.92 -8.32 22.13
C ILE A 197 6.24 -7.74 20.89
N ASP A 198 4.94 -7.41 20.98
CA ASP A 198 4.21 -6.78 19.88
C ASP A 198 4.89 -5.47 19.45
N LEU A 199 5.20 -5.35 18.15
CA LEU A 199 5.73 -4.12 17.59
C LEU A 199 4.58 -3.25 17.11
N HIS A 200 4.48 -2.08 17.72
CA HIS A 200 3.66 -0.97 17.25
C HIS A 200 4.55 0.18 16.82
N SER A 201 4.52 0.52 15.53
CA SER A 201 5.20 1.73 15.05
C SER A 201 4.49 2.98 15.57
N HIS A 202 5.11 4.16 15.43
CA HIS A 202 4.41 5.42 15.63
C HIS A 202 3.51 5.72 14.42
N PRO A 203 2.29 6.29 14.58
CA PRO A 203 1.39 6.56 13.46
C PRO A 203 1.79 7.77 12.61
N ARG A 204 2.80 8.53 13.04
CA ARG A 204 3.29 9.74 12.37
C ARG A 204 4.81 9.79 12.40
N HIS A 205 5.40 10.34 11.36
CA HIS A 205 6.82 10.67 11.37
C HIS A 205 7.13 11.68 12.48
N GLY A 206 8.25 11.50 13.18
CA GLY A 206 8.67 12.40 14.26
C GLY A 206 9.24 13.74 13.78
N ASP A 207 9.48 13.85 12.47
CA ASP A 207 10.12 14.95 11.77
C ASP A 207 9.28 15.42 10.56
N ILE A 208 8.00 15.02 10.49
CA ILE A 208 7.04 15.50 9.49
C ILE A 208 5.69 15.73 10.20
N PHE A 209 5.48 16.92 10.76
CA PHE A 209 4.22 17.29 11.42
C PHE A 209 3.25 18.02 10.49
N GLY A 210 3.73 18.53 9.37
CA GLY A 210 2.93 19.22 8.36
C GLY A 210 3.61 19.30 7.00
N ALA A 211 3.03 20.14 6.13
CA ALA A 211 3.52 20.32 4.77
C ALA A 211 4.93 20.92 4.72
N ASP A 212 5.22 21.91 5.58
CA ASP A 212 6.52 22.59 5.58
C ASP A 212 7.65 21.65 6.03
N ASP A 213 7.40 20.81 7.05
CA ASP A 213 8.36 19.79 7.48
C ASP A 213 8.58 18.73 6.38
N LEU A 214 7.54 18.39 5.61
CA LEU A 214 7.67 17.48 4.48
C LEU A 214 8.59 18.07 3.40
N CYS A 215 8.49 19.38 3.12
CA CYS A 215 9.42 20.06 2.20
C CYS A 215 10.87 19.94 2.69
N LEU A 216 11.13 20.24 3.97
CA LEU A 216 12.47 20.11 4.55
C LEU A 216 12.99 18.67 4.50
N LYS A 217 12.13 17.69 4.77
CA LYS A 217 12.50 16.28 4.64
C LYS A 217 12.83 15.90 3.20
N MET A 218 12.07 16.43 2.24
CA MET A 218 12.36 16.21 0.83
C MET A 218 13.72 16.78 0.45
N GLU A 219 14.06 17.99 0.89
CA GLU A 219 15.39 18.60 0.70
C GLU A 219 16.51 17.71 1.28
N GLU A 220 16.37 17.27 2.53
CA GLU A 220 17.34 16.38 3.18
C GLU A 220 17.55 15.08 2.39
N LEU A 221 16.47 14.45 1.92
CA LEU A 221 16.57 13.23 1.13
C LEU A 221 17.16 13.47 -0.26
N ARG A 222 16.93 14.63 -0.86
CA ARG A 222 17.60 15.02 -2.12
C ARG A 222 19.08 15.16 -1.91
N ASP A 223 19.52 15.81 -0.84
CA ASP A 223 20.94 15.97 -0.54
C ASP A 223 21.62 14.62 -0.34
N VAL A 224 21.01 13.73 0.45
CA VAL A 224 21.55 12.38 0.71
C VAL A 224 21.60 11.53 -0.57
N THR A 225 20.67 11.73 -1.51
CA THR A 225 20.61 10.98 -2.77
C THR A 225 21.29 11.69 -3.94
N ASN A 226 21.90 12.85 -3.72
CA ASN A 226 22.39 13.77 -4.76
C ASN A 226 21.33 14.09 -5.84
N GLY A 227 20.05 14.05 -5.49
CA GLY A 227 18.93 14.24 -6.41
C GLY A 227 18.84 13.17 -7.51
N GLU A 228 19.49 12.02 -7.34
CA GLU A 228 19.56 11.00 -8.38
C GLU A 228 18.28 10.18 -8.51
N ILE A 229 17.79 9.62 -7.40
CA ILE A 229 16.65 8.69 -7.42
C ILE A 229 15.33 9.38 -7.06
N PRO A 230 14.19 8.88 -7.56
CA PRO A 230 12.89 9.44 -7.24
C PRO A 230 12.48 9.14 -5.80
N ILE A 231 11.74 10.07 -5.21
CA ILE A 231 11.17 9.98 -3.87
C ILE A 231 9.64 10.04 -4.00
N PHE A 232 9.00 8.92 -3.68
CA PHE A 232 7.56 8.78 -3.68
C PHE A 232 6.96 9.06 -2.30
N LEU A 233 5.71 9.51 -2.28
CA LEU A 233 4.92 9.64 -1.06
C LEU A 233 3.72 8.69 -1.13
N LYS A 234 3.66 7.76 -0.18
CA LYS A 234 2.55 6.82 -0.04
C LYS A 234 1.53 7.32 0.97
N LEU A 235 0.30 7.50 0.48
CA LEU A 235 -0.83 8.05 1.21
C LEU A 235 -1.95 7.00 1.26
N ALA A 236 -2.50 6.77 2.44
CA ALA A 236 -3.77 6.06 2.55
C ALA A 236 -4.89 6.95 1.99
N ALA A 237 -5.80 6.38 1.20
CA ALA A 237 -6.87 7.14 0.59
C ALA A 237 -7.88 7.62 1.64
N GLY A 238 -7.78 8.88 2.06
CA GLY A 238 -8.69 9.52 3.01
C GLY A 238 -9.10 10.90 2.51
N ARG A 239 -8.22 11.89 2.70
CA ARG A 239 -8.40 13.26 2.18
C ARG A 239 -7.55 13.48 0.93
N VAL A 240 -7.78 12.61 -0.06
CA VAL A 240 -6.91 12.47 -1.24
C VAL A 240 -6.73 13.79 -1.97
N TRP A 241 -7.82 14.56 -2.13
CA TRP A 241 -7.76 15.86 -2.79
C TRP A 241 -6.71 16.78 -2.15
N GLU A 242 -6.77 16.99 -0.84
CA GLU A 242 -5.85 17.89 -0.13
C GLU A 242 -4.46 17.29 0.04
N ASP A 243 -4.36 16.00 0.36
CA ASP A 243 -3.09 15.33 0.61
C ASP A 243 -2.22 15.29 -0.65
N VAL A 244 -2.83 15.13 -1.84
CA VAL A 244 -2.14 15.23 -3.13
C VAL A 244 -1.56 16.63 -3.36
N LYS A 245 -2.30 17.69 -3.03
CA LYS A 245 -1.78 19.06 -3.19
C LYS A 245 -0.57 19.33 -2.30
N ILE A 246 -0.61 18.82 -1.07
CA ILE A 246 0.52 18.88 -0.14
C ILE A 246 1.72 18.15 -0.73
N ALA A 247 1.51 16.93 -1.24
CA ALA A 247 2.57 16.11 -1.84
C ALA A 247 3.22 16.82 -3.04
N VAL A 248 2.42 17.39 -3.96
CA VAL A 248 2.92 18.13 -5.11
C VAL A 248 3.74 19.35 -4.68
N LYS A 249 3.24 20.11 -3.70
CA LYS A 249 3.94 21.29 -3.16
C LYS A 249 5.25 20.93 -2.47
N ALA A 250 5.30 19.77 -1.80
CA ALA A 250 6.51 19.25 -1.19
C ALA A 250 7.56 18.75 -2.20
N GLY A 251 7.24 18.68 -3.49
CA GLY A 251 8.22 18.31 -4.51
C GLY A 251 8.50 16.80 -4.58
N VAL A 252 7.51 15.97 -4.26
CA VAL A 252 7.61 14.51 -4.45
C VAL A 252 7.64 14.16 -5.94
N ASP A 253 8.31 13.08 -6.30
CA ASP A 253 8.41 12.61 -7.70
C ASP A 253 7.19 11.80 -8.15
N GLY A 254 6.44 11.27 -7.19
CA GLY A 254 5.27 10.46 -7.45
C GLY A 254 4.48 10.23 -6.17
N ILE A 255 3.21 9.93 -6.36
CA ILE A 255 2.25 9.77 -5.27
C ILE A 255 1.64 8.38 -5.39
N VAL A 256 1.74 7.60 -4.33
CA VAL A 256 1.12 6.27 -4.23
C VAL A 256 -0.15 6.41 -3.40
N ILE A 257 -1.31 6.29 -4.04
CA ILE A 257 -2.61 6.31 -3.37
C ILE A 257 -3.03 4.88 -3.04
N ASP A 258 -3.12 4.57 -1.76
CA ASP A 258 -3.46 3.24 -1.25
C ASP A 258 -4.93 3.22 -0.78
N GLY A 259 -5.83 2.65 -1.59
CA GLY A 259 -7.27 2.60 -1.30
C GLY A 259 -7.64 1.66 -0.16
N ALA A 260 -8.86 1.78 0.35
CA ALA A 260 -9.36 0.99 1.49
C ALA A 260 -9.32 -0.55 1.28
N GLU A 261 -9.14 -1.01 0.05
CA GLU A 261 -8.90 -2.40 -0.33
C GLU A 261 -7.52 -2.93 0.08
N GLY A 262 -6.57 -2.03 0.39
CA GLY A 262 -5.18 -2.35 0.70
C GLY A 262 -5.03 -3.49 1.71
N GLY A 263 -4.06 -4.37 1.46
CA GLY A 263 -3.75 -5.50 2.33
C GLY A 263 -2.80 -5.12 3.47
N THR A 264 -2.77 -5.95 4.52
CA THR A 264 -1.80 -5.82 5.61
C THR A 264 -1.54 -7.15 6.30
N GLY A 265 -0.38 -7.30 6.95
CA GLY A 265 -0.10 -8.46 7.79
C GLY A 265 -0.91 -8.48 9.09
N ALA A 266 -1.24 -7.29 9.63
CA ALA A 266 -2.01 -7.12 10.84
C ALA A 266 -2.60 -5.70 10.95
N ALA A 267 -3.93 -5.62 11.06
CA ALA A 267 -4.66 -4.40 11.39
C ALA A 267 -5.87 -4.68 12.27
N PRO A 268 -6.30 -3.70 13.10
CA PRO A 268 -7.59 -3.75 13.75
C PRO A 268 -8.71 -3.92 12.72
N VAL A 269 -9.60 -4.89 12.92
CA VAL A 269 -10.71 -5.17 11.97
C VAL A 269 -11.61 -3.94 11.78
N VAL A 270 -11.79 -3.14 12.84
CA VAL A 270 -12.54 -1.90 12.77
C VAL A 270 -11.90 -0.88 11.83
N ALA A 271 -10.58 -0.80 11.79
CA ALA A 271 -9.85 0.12 10.93
C ALA A 271 -9.98 -0.31 9.46
N SER A 272 -9.61 -1.56 9.16
CA SER A 272 -9.64 -2.09 7.78
C SER A 272 -11.03 -2.06 7.15
N ASN A 273 -12.09 -2.17 7.96
CA ASN A 273 -13.44 -2.18 7.42
C ASN A 273 -14.06 -0.78 7.27
N ASN A 274 -13.53 0.25 7.94
CA ASN A 274 -14.26 1.52 8.10
C ASN A 274 -13.43 2.78 7.89
N LEU A 275 -12.13 2.67 7.67
CA LEU A 275 -11.26 3.82 7.42
C LEU A 275 -10.84 3.87 5.95
N GLY A 276 -10.81 5.09 5.41
CA GLY A 276 -10.42 5.37 4.05
C GLY A 276 -11.55 5.23 3.02
N ILE A 277 -11.21 5.53 1.77
CA ILE A 277 -12.12 5.44 0.61
C ILE A 277 -11.61 4.40 -0.40
N PRO A 278 -12.49 3.83 -1.24
CA PRO A 278 -12.12 2.84 -2.25
C PRO A 278 -11.11 3.39 -3.27
N THR A 279 -10.29 2.51 -3.85
CA THR A 279 -9.20 2.88 -4.78
C THR A 279 -9.72 3.68 -5.98
N LEU A 280 -10.87 3.28 -6.54
CA LEU A 280 -11.43 3.91 -7.74
C LEU A 280 -11.79 5.40 -7.54
N PRO A 281 -12.63 5.80 -6.56
CA PRO A 281 -12.89 7.22 -6.28
C PRO A 281 -11.65 7.97 -5.78
N ALA A 282 -10.71 7.28 -5.10
CA ALA A 282 -9.45 7.88 -4.69
C ALA A 282 -8.61 8.32 -5.91
N LEU A 283 -8.49 7.46 -6.92
CA LEU A 283 -7.80 7.78 -8.17
C LEU A 283 -8.41 9.00 -8.86
N VAL A 284 -9.75 9.06 -8.95
CA VAL A 284 -10.45 10.20 -9.54
C VAL A 284 -10.16 11.51 -8.79
N GLN A 285 -10.16 11.47 -7.45
CA GLN A 285 -9.82 12.66 -6.65
C GLN A 285 -8.35 13.07 -6.84
N ALA A 286 -7.44 12.11 -6.90
CA ALA A 286 -6.01 12.40 -7.11
C ALA A 286 -5.77 13.08 -8.46
N VAL A 287 -6.32 12.53 -9.54
CA VAL A 287 -6.18 13.10 -10.90
C VAL A 287 -6.77 14.51 -10.96
N ARG A 288 -7.99 14.71 -10.47
CA ARG A 288 -8.62 16.03 -10.49
C ARG A 288 -7.89 17.05 -9.61
N SER A 289 -7.26 16.60 -8.52
CA SER A 289 -6.43 17.47 -7.68
C SER A 289 -5.20 17.96 -8.43
N LEU A 290 -4.56 17.09 -9.22
CA LEU A 290 -3.46 17.47 -10.10
C LEU A 290 -3.93 18.44 -11.19
N GLU A 291 -5.06 18.16 -11.86
CA GLU A 291 -5.62 19.05 -12.90
C GLU A 291 -5.96 20.45 -12.36
N ASP A 292 -6.45 20.55 -11.12
CA ASP A 292 -6.76 21.82 -10.45
C ASP A 292 -5.52 22.64 -10.10
N MET A 293 -4.36 22.00 -9.97
CA MET A 293 -3.08 22.68 -9.69
C MET A 293 -2.38 23.22 -10.94
N GLY A 294 -2.84 22.84 -12.14
CA GLY A 294 -2.18 23.13 -13.42
C GLY A 294 -0.92 22.30 -13.66
#